data_AF-A0A7S3VK28-F1
#
_entry.id   AF-A0A7S3VK28-F1
#
_cell.length_a   1.000
_cell.length_b   1.000
_cell.length_c   1.000
_cell.angle_alpha   90.00
_cell.angle_beta   90.00
_cell.angle_gamma   90.00
#
_symmetry.space_group_name_H-M   'P 1'
#
loop_
_entity.id
_entity.type
_entity.pdbx_description
1 polymer ?
#
loop_
_entity_poly.entity_id
_entity_poly.type
_entity_poly.pdbx_seq_one_letter_code
_entity_poly.pdbx_strand_id
1 'polypeptide(L)'
;LRGNWGALWHALAMDHYHAGLIWNEATRAELRGALAREEAALRSRRQQLLHQTVEGRPLVVMSAWNFSEFEVVYPSLQQHLCVGGIYVRLLLDGADSAAVSKLPQPRELFNSLHHHLLASDSHLLAATTQSAMQQPSILGSTAVSIAEGRGGGSPQGTEEMQILCIRAMAAVYHAHAGAVGPCEGLEHLLRILDHTTRRPVRNHLLLLMAALLQPRSAQHLQQAQRVARANGYAVHNAGGTELLVDMAAAAHECTEPSTAAGGTNQTTTIHSHGAHSAGSGATALPGTVMSSAAHGAAIDGVTMPGLTSAGAGGLG
;
A
#
# COMPACT_ATOMS: atom_id res chain seq x y z
N LEU A 1 31.36 -21.92 1.83
CA LEU A 1 31.72 -20.49 1.91
C LEU A 1 32.90 -20.32 2.87
N ARG A 2 34.15 -20.30 2.40
CA ARG A 2 35.26 -19.80 3.24
C ARG A 2 35.16 -18.28 3.24
N GLY A 3 34.29 -17.77 4.11
CA GLY A 3 33.83 -16.39 4.09
C GLY A 3 34.86 -15.41 4.63
N ASN A 4 34.90 -14.22 4.04
CA ASN A 4 35.57 -13.05 4.60
C ASN A 4 34.80 -12.59 5.85
N TRP A 5 35.07 -13.24 6.99
CA TRP A 5 34.41 -12.96 8.26
C TRP A 5 34.58 -11.50 8.69
N GLY A 6 35.72 -10.88 8.36
CA GLY A 6 35.94 -9.46 8.63
C GLY A 6 34.92 -8.56 7.91
N ALA A 7 34.68 -8.82 6.62
CA ALA A 7 33.66 -8.11 5.86
C ALA A 7 32.24 -8.39 6.38
N LEU A 8 31.95 -9.62 6.81
CA LEU A 8 30.67 -9.97 7.41
C LEU A 8 30.43 -9.19 8.71
N TRP A 9 31.40 -9.16 9.63
CA TRP A 9 31.25 -8.42 10.89
C TRP A 9 31.17 -6.92 10.68
N HIS A 10 31.89 -6.39 9.69
CA HIS A 10 31.78 -4.99 9.30
C HIS A 10 30.39 -4.67 8.75
N ALA A 11 29.88 -5.49 7.82
CA ALA A 11 28.52 -5.33 7.31
C ALA A 11 27.48 -5.48 8.43
N LEU A 12 27.67 -6.42 9.35
CA LEU A 12 26.75 -6.66 10.47
C LEU A 12 26.75 -5.51 11.50
N ALA A 13 27.81 -4.70 11.56
CA ALA A 13 27.88 -3.52 12.42
C ALA A 13 27.11 -2.32 11.84
N MET A 14 26.97 -2.26 10.52
CA MET A 14 26.25 -1.21 9.79
C MET A 14 24.74 -1.45 9.83
N ASP A 15 23.95 -0.38 9.66
CA ASP A 15 22.51 -0.49 9.47
C ASP A 15 22.17 -0.71 7.98
N HIS A 16 21.25 -1.63 7.71
CA HIS A 16 20.73 -1.92 6.36
C HIS A 16 19.22 -1.77 6.34
N TYR A 17 18.72 -1.06 5.35
CA TYR A 17 17.29 -0.83 5.15
C TYR A 17 16.94 -1.08 3.68
N HIS A 18 16.57 -2.32 3.38
CA HIS A 18 16.15 -2.73 2.04
C HIS A 18 14.84 -3.51 2.12
N ALA A 19 14.13 -3.62 1.00
CA ALA A 19 12.83 -4.27 0.95
C ALA A 19 12.85 -5.73 1.46
N GLY A 20 13.96 -6.45 1.34
CA GLY A 20 14.12 -7.82 1.86
C GLY A 20 14.82 -7.94 3.22
N LEU A 21 15.32 -6.84 3.79
CA LEU A 21 16.09 -6.88 5.03
C LEU A 21 15.98 -5.56 5.80
N ILE A 22 15.49 -5.65 7.03
CA ILE A 22 15.61 -4.58 8.02
C ILE A 22 16.65 -5.02 9.04
N TRP A 23 17.76 -4.31 9.07
CA TRP A 23 18.83 -4.50 10.03
C TRP A 23 19.20 -3.15 10.65
N ASN A 24 18.73 -2.94 11.87
CA ASN A 24 18.87 -1.70 12.61
C ASN A 24 19.46 -1.99 14.01
N GLU A 25 19.73 -0.94 14.79
CA GLU A 25 20.22 -1.13 16.17
C GLU A 25 19.23 -1.93 17.04
N ALA A 26 17.91 -1.82 16.80
CA ALA A 26 16.90 -2.56 17.55
C ALA A 26 16.98 -4.07 17.29
N THR A 27 16.97 -4.51 16.03
CA THR A 27 17.11 -5.91 15.62
C THR A 27 18.48 -6.47 16.02
N ARG A 28 19.54 -5.64 15.98
CA ARG A 28 20.86 -5.99 16.55
C ARG A 28 20.80 -6.23 18.06
N ALA A 29 20.14 -5.35 18.80
CA ALA A 29 19.97 -5.50 20.24
C ALA A 29 19.10 -6.71 20.59
N GLU A 30 18.03 -6.97 19.84
CA GLU A 30 17.16 -8.14 19.99
C GLU A 30 17.93 -9.45 19.75
N LEU A 31 18.75 -9.51 18.70
CA LEU A 31 19.64 -10.66 18.44
C LEU A 31 20.66 -10.84 19.57
N ARG A 32 21.36 -9.77 19.98
CA ARG A 32 22.32 -9.83 21.09
C ARG A 32 21.66 -10.31 22.37
N GLY A 33 20.45 -9.82 22.66
CA GLY A 33 19.66 -10.25 23.81
C GLY A 33 19.23 -11.72 23.73
N ALA A 34 18.81 -12.20 22.56
CA ALA A 34 18.46 -13.61 22.34
C ALA A 34 19.67 -14.53 22.52
N LEU A 35 20.83 -14.16 21.96
CA LEU A 35 22.08 -14.90 22.12
C LEU A 35 22.54 -14.91 23.59
N ALA A 36 22.44 -13.78 24.30
CA ALA A 36 22.79 -13.72 25.72
C ALA A 36 21.89 -14.62 26.58
N ARG A 37 20.58 -14.70 26.27
CA ARG A 37 19.65 -15.63 26.93
C ARG A 37 20.00 -17.08 26.66
N GLU A 38 20.28 -17.43 25.41
CA GLU A 38 20.68 -18.79 25.01
C GLU A 38 21.99 -19.19 25.69
N GLU A 39 22.97 -18.30 25.71
CA GLU A 39 24.25 -18.53 26.37
C GLU A 39 24.08 -18.73 27.89
N ALA A 40 23.23 -17.93 28.54
CA ALA A 40 22.90 -18.10 29.95
C ALA A 40 22.16 -19.43 30.21
N ALA A 41 21.24 -19.83 29.33
CA ALA A 41 20.53 -21.10 29.43
C ALA A 41 21.48 -22.31 29.29
N LEU A 42 22.40 -22.27 28.33
CA LEU A 42 23.43 -23.30 28.16
C LEU A 42 24.38 -23.37 29.36
N ARG A 43 24.81 -22.22 29.89
CA ARG A 43 25.63 -22.18 31.12
C ARG A 43 24.89 -22.78 32.31
N SER A 44 23.62 -22.44 32.48
CA SER A 44 22.77 -22.95 33.58
C SER A 44 22.55 -24.46 33.46
N ARG A 45 22.23 -24.95 32.26
CA ARG A 45 22.09 -26.39 31.96
C ARG A 45 23.39 -27.14 32.23
N ARG A 46 24.53 -26.59 31.79
CA ARG A 46 25.85 -27.16 32.08
C ARG A 46 26.12 -27.23 33.58
N GLN A 47 25.82 -26.17 34.33
CA GLN A 47 25.98 -26.16 35.78
C GLN A 47 25.08 -27.20 36.46
N GLN A 48 23.80 -27.31 36.09
CA GLN A 48 22.90 -28.32 36.64
C GLN A 48 23.40 -29.75 36.42
N LEU A 49 23.89 -30.06 35.22
CA LEU A 49 24.42 -31.37 34.88
C LEU A 49 25.71 -31.71 35.63
N LEU A 50 26.56 -30.71 35.92
CA LEU A 50 27.77 -30.90 36.73
C LEU A 50 27.46 -31.23 38.20
N HIS A 51 26.32 -30.76 38.74
CA HIS A 51 25.89 -31.06 40.11
C HIS A 51 25.06 -32.35 40.21
N GLN A 52 24.66 -32.95 39.08
CA GLN A 52 23.99 -34.25 39.03
C GLN A 52 25.05 -35.36 39.04
N THR A 53 25.09 -36.11 40.14
CA THR A 53 25.87 -37.35 40.25
C THR A 53 24.92 -38.53 40.09
N VAL A 54 25.25 -39.43 39.17
CA VAL A 54 24.57 -40.73 39.06
C VAL A 54 25.56 -41.75 39.60
N GLU A 55 25.15 -42.51 40.64
CA GLU A 55 26.00 -43.52 41.30
C GLU A 55 27.37 -43.01 41.77
N GLY A 56 27.44 -41.75 42.25
CA GLY A 56 28.68 -41.16 42.78
C GLY A 56 29.72 -40.80 41.71
N ARG A 57 29.41 -40.94 40.41
CA ARG A 57 30.26 -40.46 39.31
C ARG A 57 29.67 -39.17 38.71
N PRO A 58 30.52 -38.18 38.40
CA PRO A 58 30.07 -36.98 37.69
C PRO A 58 29.64 -37.38 36.28
N LEU A 59 28.38 -37.09 35.93
CA LEU A 59 27.86 -37.34 34.59
C LEU A 59 28.46 -36.28 33.64
N VAL A 60 29.43 -36.67 32.81
CA VAL A 60 29.98 -35.78 31.78
C VAL A 60 29.00 -35.76 30.60
N VAL A 61 27.95 -34.95 30.73
CA VAL A 61 27.09 -34.64 29.59
C VAL A 61 27.71 -33.47 28.83
N MET A 62 28.15 -33.72 27.60
CA MET A 62 28.57 -32.65 26.72
C MET A 62 27.34 -31.84 26.32
N SER A 63 27.22 -30.64 26.89
CA SER A 63 26.19 -29.68 26.48
C SER A 63 26.55 -29.20 25.08
N ALA A 64 25.89 -29.75 24.06
CA ALA A 64 25.98 -29.24 22.69
C ALA A 64 24.95 -28.13 22.49
N TRP A 65 25.30 -27.11 21.68
CA TRP A 65 24.35 -26.08 21.31
C TRP A 65 23.38 -26.63 20.25
N ASN A 66 22.09 -26.62 20.56
CA ASN A 66 21.04 -26.98 19.61
C ASN A 66 20.70 -25.79 18.71
N PHE A 67 21.55 -25.52 17.72
CA PHE A 67 21.34 -24.40 16.80
C PHE A 67 20.06 -24.55 15.96
N SER A 68 19.54 -25.77 15.76
CA SER A 68 18.31 -26.00 14.99
C SER A 68 17.04 -25.52 15.69
N GLU A 69 17.05 -25.44 17.03
CA GLU A 69 15.92 -24.92 17.81
C GLU A 69 16.08 -23.43 18.16
N PHE A 70 17.25 -22.84 17.87
CA PHE A 70 17.49 -21.43 18.17
C PHE A 70 16.77 -20.55 17.15
N GLU A 71 15.68 -19.95 17.59
CA GLU A 71 14.92 -18.95 16.85
C GLU A 71 14.95 -17.61 17.57
N VAL A 72 15.13 -16.53 16.81
CA VAL A 72 15.11 -15.17 17.34
C VAL A 72 13.78 -14.54 16.98
N VAL A 73 12.98 -14.26 18.00
CA VAL A 73 11.78 -13.44 17.83
C VAL A 73 12.21 -11.97 17.80
N TYR A 74 11.74 -11.24 16.79
CA TYR A 74 11.98 -9.81 16.61
C TYR A 74 10.68 -9.01 16.80
N PRO A 75 10.33 -8.59 18.04
CA PRO A 75 9.16 -7.75 18.29
C PRO A 75 9.18 -6.45 17.49
N SER A 76 10.35 -5.84 17.33
CA SER A 76 10.53 -4.62 16.54
C SER A 76 10.11 -4.75 15.07
N LEU A 77 10.06 -5.96 14.52
CA LEU A 77 9.64 -6.20 13.13
C LEU A 77 8.15 -6.46 12.99
N GLN A 78 7.43 -6.78 14.08
CA GLN A 78 6.00 -7.08 14.05
C GLN A 78 5.15 -5.87 13.64
N GLN A 79 5.65 -4.66 13.88
CA GLN A 79 5.01 -3.41 13.43
C GLN A 79 5.11 -3.18 11.92
N HIS A 80 5.99 -3.91 11.22
CA HIS A 80 6.19 -3.78 9.78
C HIS A 80 5.46 -4.88 9.03
N LEU A 81 4.72 -4.51 7.99
CA LEU A 81 4.07 -5.48 7.10
C LEU A 81 5.11 -6.25 6.29
N CYS A 82 5.28 -7.53 6.60
CA CYS A 82 6.09 -8.46 5.85
C CYS A 82 5.18 -9.42 5.07
N VAL A 83 5.30 -9.43 3.74
CA VAL A 83 4.57 -10.34 2.86
C VAL A 83 5.57 -11.06 1.97
N GLY A 84 5.64 -12.38 2.07
CA GLY A 84 6.57 -13.19 1.27
C GLY A 84 8.05 -12.86 1.51
N GLY A 85 8.41 -12.44 2.73
CA GLY A 85 9.79 -12.03 3.07
C GLY A 85 10.15 -10.61 2.62
N ILE A 86 9.18 -9.81 2.18
CA ILE A 86 9.38 -8.43 1.72
C ILE A 86 8.62 -7.46 2.62
N TYR A 87 9.34 -6.45 3.11
CA TYR A 87 8.79 -5.35 3.88
C TYR A 87 8.17 -4.30 2.96
N VAL A 88 6.84 -4.26 2.98
CA VAL A 88 6.03 -3.49 2.05
C VAL A 88 6.28 -1.98 2.14
N ARG A 89 6.47 -1.46 3.36
CA ARG A 89 6.75 -0.03 3.56
C ARG A 89 8.06 0.39 2.91
N LEU A 90 9.11 -0.41 3.05
CA LEU A 90 10.42 -0.13 2.45
C LEU A 90 10.40 -0.30 0.93
N LEU A 91 9.58 -1.22 0.42
CA LEU A 91 9.34 -1.34 -1.03
C LEU A 91 8.73 -0.05 -1.62
N LEU A 92 7.86 0.62 -0.86
CA LEU A 92 7.12 1.81 -1.31
C LEU A 92 7.84 3.14 -1.04
N ASP A 93 8.72 3.24 -0.04
CA ASP A 93 9.45 4.47 0.32
C ASP A 93 10.56 4.85 -0.68
N GLY A 94 10.72 4.08 -1.77
CA GLY A 94 11.54 4.46 -2.91
C GLY A 94 13.04 4.22 -2.75
N ALA A 95 13.49 3.61 -1.63
CA ALA A 95 14.89 3.21 -1.45
C ALA A 95 15.37 2.28 -2.59
N ASP A 96 14.48 1.43 -3.10
CA ASP A 96 14.77 0.49 -4.19
C ASP A 96 13.60 0.44 -5.19
N SER A 97 13.34 1.51 -5.95
CA SER A 97 12.34 1.45 -7.05
C SER A 97 12.65 0.33 -8.05
N ALA A 98 13.94 -0.01 -8.22
CA ALA A 98 14.41 -1.16 -8.98
C ALA A 98 14.20 -2.52 -8.30
N ALA A 99 13.93 -2.59 -6.99
CA ALA A 99 13.57 -3.84 -6.33
C ALA A 99 12.18 -4.29 -6.74
N VAL A 100 11.24 -3.34 -6.95
CA VAL A 100 9.91 -3.66 -7.48
C VAL A 100 10.03 -4.35 -8.83
N SER A 101 10.92 -3.91 -9.72
CA SER A 101 11.11 -4.54 -11.04
C SER A 101 11.90 -5.86 -11.02
N LYS A 102 12.59 -6.18 -9.92
CA LYS A 102 13.39 -7.42 -9.75
C LYS A 102 12.73 -8.46 -8.83
N LEU A 103 11.44 -8.31 -8.53
CA LEU A 103 10.70 -9.26 -7.70
C LEU A 103 10.71 -10.67 -8.32
N PRO A 104 11.17 -11.71 -7.61
CA PRO A 104 11.25 -13.06 -8.14
C PRO A 104 9.88 -13.74 -8.29
N GLN A 105 8.93 -13.44 -7.40
CA GLN A 105 7.57 -14.03 -7.41
C GLN A 105 6.49 -12.93 -7.23
N PRO A 106 6.25 -12.10 -8.26
CA PRO A 106 5.31 -10.99 -8.15
C PRO A 106 3.85 -11.44 -7.98
N ARG A 107 3.48 -12.61 -8.52
CA ARG A 107 2.11 -13.16 -8.42
C ARG A 107 1.77 -13.60 -7.00
N GLU A 108 2.67 -14.32 -6.33
CA GLU A 108 2.47 -14.80 -4.96
C GLU A 108 2.39 -13.63 -3.97
N LEU A 109 3.25 -12.62 -4.17
CA LEU A 109 3.23 -11.39 -3.40
C LEU A 109 1.90 -10.65 -3.58
N PHE A 110 1.43 -10.47 -4.82
CA PHE A 110 0.15 -9.83 -5.10
C PHE A 110 -1.02 -10.56 -4.44
N ASN A 111 -1.08 -11.89 -4.56
CA ASN A 111 -2.14 -12.70 -3.94
C ASN A 111 -2.10 -12.59 -2.42
N SER A 112 -0.91 -12.64 -1.82
CA SER A 112 -0.75 -12.53 -0.37
C SER A 112 -1.18 -11.15 0.15
N LEU A 113 -0.86 -10.07 -0.58
CA LEU A 113 -1.36 -8.72 -0.27
C LEU A 113 -2.88 -8.62 -0.39
N HIS A 114 -3.45 -9.23 -1.44
CA HIS A 114 -4.89 -9.27 -1.63
C HIS A 114 -5.56 -10.00 -0.45
N HIS A 115 -5.07 -11.17 -0.05
CA HIS A 115 -5.61 -11.88 1.12
C HIS A 115 -5.48 -11.08 2.43
N HIS A 116 -4.38 -10.34 2.62
CA HIS A 116 -4.22 -9.47 3.78
C HIS A 116 -5.22 -8.30 3.76
N LEU A 117 -5.52 -7.76 2.57
CA LEU A 117 -6.56 -6.75 2.37
C LEU A 117 -7.95 -7.33 2.69
N LEU A 118 -8.28 -8.54 2.21
CA LEU A 118 -9.54 -9.23 2.52
C LEU A 118 -9.72 -9.44 4.03
N ALA A 119 -8.67 -9.89 4.71
CA ALA A 119 -8.70 -10.10 6.15
C ALA A 119 -8.95 -8.78 6.89
N SER A 120 -8.36 -7.68 6.42
CA SER A 120 -8.55 -6.34 6.97
C SER A 120 -9.97 -5.79 6.71
N ASP A 121 -10.57 -6.11 5.57
CA ASP A 121 -11.91 -5.66 5.17
C ASP A 121 -13.05 -6.29 5.98
N SER A 122 -12.89 -7.56 6.40
CA SER A 122 -13.86 -8.24 7.27
C SER A 122 -14.18 -7.44 8.55
N HIS A 123 -13.19 -6.69 9.05
CA HIS A 123 -13.32 -5.82 10.22
C HIS A 123 -14.05 -4.50 9.91
N LEU A 124 -14.03 -4.03 8.65
CA LEU A 124 -14.73 -2.80 8.23
C LEU A 124 -16.23 -3.03 8.07
N LEU A 125 -16.62 -4.16 7.46
CA LEU A 125 -18.02 -4.53 7.29
C LEU A 125 -18.70 -4.86 8.64
N ALA A 126 -17.95 -5.47 9.58
CA ALA A 126 -18.45 -5.76 10.92
C ALA A 126 -18.69 -4.49 11.78
N ALA A 127 -17.89 -3.44 11.57
CA ALA A 127 -18.02 -2.18 12.31
C ALA A 127 -19.28 -1.39 11.90
N THR A 128 -19.70 -1.47 10.63
CA THR A 128 -20.94 -0.85 10.15
C THR A 128 -22.21 -1.49 10.71
N THR A 129 -22.18 -2.79 11.05
CA THR A 129 -23.35 -3.50 11.59
C THR A 129 -23.59 -3.29 13.09
N GLN A 130 -22.63 -2.74 13.84
CA GLN A 130 -22.82 -2.48 15.29
C GLN A 130 -23.65 -1.22 15.58
N SER A 131 -23.97 -0.41 14.58
CA SER A 131 -24.77 0.80 14.78
C SER A 131 -26.28 0.59 14.61
N ALA A 132 -26.74 -0.65 14.38
CA ALA A 132 -28.15 -0.95 14.11
C ALA A 132 -28.67 -2.19 14.87
N MET A 133 -28.46 -2.29 16.19
CA MET A 133 -29.38 -3.06 17.06
C MET A 133 -29.15 -2.73 18.55
N GLN A 134 -29.75 -1.65 19.05
CA GLN A 134 -30.09 -1.54 20.47
C GLN A 134 -31.59 -1.80 20.61
N GLN A 135 -31.95 -3.04 20.92
CA GLN A 135 -33.17 -3.31 21.68
C GLN A 135 -32.76 -3.88 23.03
N PRO A 136 -33.33 -3.38 24.15
CA PRO A 136 -33.14 -4.03 25.43
C PRO A 136 -34.14 -5.19 25.51
N SER A 137 -33.64 -6.41 25.59
CA SER A 137 -34.47 -7.54 26.04
C SER A 137 -33.67 -8.37 27.03
N ILE A 138 -34.26 -8.40 28.22
CA ILE A 138 -33.82 -9.00 29.46
C ILE A 138 -33.96 -10.53 29.45
N LEU A 139 -33.04 -11.17 30.18
CA LEU A 139 -33.05 -12.54 30.74
C LEU A 139 -32.87 -13.74 29.78
N GLY A 140 -31.77 -14.48 30.04
CA GLY A 140 -31.78 -15.95 29.96
C GLY A 140 -30.60 -16.60 29.25
N SER A 141 -29.75 -17.24 30.06
CA SER A 141 -28.90 -18.40 29.73
C SER A 141 -27.48 -18.19 29.18
N THR A 142 -26.57 -18.58 30.05
CA THR A 142 -25.22 -19.12 29.87
C THR A 142 -24.96 -19.78 28.50
N ALA A 143 -24.07 -19.15 27.73
CA ALA A 143 -23.25 -19.84 26.75
C ALA A 143 -21.79 -19.42 26.99
N VAL A 144 -21.00 -20.36 27.52
CA VAL A 144 -19.54 -20.28 27.57
C VAL A 144 -19.07 -20.17 26.12
N SER A 145 -18.61 -18.97 25.74
CA SER A 145 -17.87 -18.77 24.51
C SER A 145 -16.48 -18.31 24.91
N ILE A 146 -15.49 -19.12 24.53
CA ILE A 146 -14.06 -18.81 24.61
C ILE A 146 -13.84 -17.54 23.79
N ALA A 147 -13.80 -16.41 24.48
CA ALA A 147 -13.43 -15.12 23.91
C ALA A 147 -11.91 -15.02 23.94
N GLU A 148 -11.26 -15.62 22.94
CA GLU A 148 -9.88 -15.28 22.62
C GLU A 148 -9.81 -13.85 22.09
N GLY A 149 -8.89 -13.08 22.66
CA GLY A 149 -8.23 -12.00 21.92
C GLY A 149 -9.01 -10.70 21.78
N ARG A 150 -9.33 -10.06 22.90
CA ARG A 150 -9.61 -8.62 23.00
C ARG A 150 -8.37 -7.83 22.53
N GLY A 151 -8.29 -7.56 21.23
CA GLY A 151 -7.35 -6.63 20.62
C GLY A 151 -8.11 -5.44 20.04
N GLY A 152 -8.44 -4.46 20.89
CA GLY A 152 -8.88 -3.14 20.43
C GLY A 152 -7.73 -2.42 19.76
N GLY A 153 -7.40 -2.81 18.52
CA GLY A 153 -6.48 -2.07 17.68
C GLY A 153 -7.11 -0.71 17.36
N SER A 154 -6.37 0.38 17.55
CA SER A 154 -6.84 1.69 17.09
C SER A 154 -7.20 1.58 15.60
N PRO A 155 -8.37 2.09 15.16
CA PRO A 155 -8.81 2.00 13.76
C PRO A 155 -7.84 2.69 12.77
N GLN A 156 -6.94 3.55 13.29
CA GLN A 156 -5.89 4.19 12.50
C GLN A 156 -4.80 3.21 12.04
N GLY A 157 -4.40 2.25 12.89
CA GLY A 157 -3.34 1.30 12.56
C GLY A 157 -3.77 0.29 11.48
N THR A 158 -5.04 -0.11 11.49
CA THR A 158 -5.59 -1.00 10.46
C THR A 158 -5.77 -0.29 9.12
N GLU A 159 -6.11 1.00 9.13
CA GLU A 159 -6.22 1.82 7.92
C GLU A 159 -4.87 2.04 7.23
N GLU A 160 -3.85 2.42 7.98
CA GLU A 160 -2.50 2.61 7.43
C GLU A 160 -1.98 1.33 6.77
N MET A 161 -2.20 0.20 7.44
CA MET A 161 -1.86 -1.12 6.93
C MET A 161 -2.62 -1.45 5.64
N GLN A 162 -3.91 -1.14 5.58
CA GLN A 162 -4.77 -1.33 4.42
C GLN A 162 -4.27 -0.49 3.23
N ILE A 163 -3.98 0.79 3.47
CA ILE A 163 -3.45 1.71 2.45
C ILE A 163 -2.10 1.20 1.93
N LEU A 164 -1.22 0.73 2.82
CA LEU A 164 0.06 0.13 2.42
C LEU A 164 -0.14 -1.09 1.52
N CYS A 165 -1.09 -1.98 1.86
CA CYS A 165 -1.41 -3.15 1.02
C CYS A 165 -1.88 -2.72 -0.37
N ILE A 166 -2.83 -1.79 -0.44
CA ILE A 166 -3.40 -1.31 -1.72
C ILE A 166 -2.33 -0.64 -2.58
N ARG A 167 -1.50 0.23 -1.96
CA ARG A 167 -0.37 0.88 -2.66
C ARG A 167 0.63 -0.12 -3.20
N ALA A 168 0.95 -1.14 -2.42
CA ALA A 168 1.88 -2.19 -2.81
C ALA A 168 1.33 -3.05 -3.95
N MET A 169 0.06 -3.44 -3.86
CA MET A 169 -0.63 -4.14 -4.95
C MET A 169 -0.58 -3.32 -6.24
N ALA A 170 -0.86 -2.02 -6.17
CA ALA A 170 -0.82 -1.14 -7.34
C ALA A 170 0.60 -1.08 -7.93
N ALA A 171 1.63 -0.88 -7.10
CA ALA A 171 3.02 -0.82 -7.53
C ALA A 171 3.51 -2.13 -8.17
N VAL A 172 3.22 -3.28 -7.54
CA VAL A 172 3.59 -4.61 -8.04
C VAL A 172 2.89 -4.89 -9.36
N TYR A 173 1.60 -4.60 -9.46
CA TYR A 173 0.85 -4.80 -10.70
C TYR A 173 1.40 -3.94 -11.83
N HIS A 174 1.76 -2.70 -11.51
CA HIS A 174 2.32 -1.78 -12.48
C HIS A 174 3.64 -2.26 -13.09
N ALA A 175 4.49 -2.88 -12.29
CA ALA A 175 5.77 -3.42 -12.74
C ALA A 175 5.60 -4.78 -13.45
N HIS A 176 4.68 -5.63 -12.97
CA HIS A 176 4.62 -7.06 -13.30
C HIS A 176 3.27 -7.57 -13.80
N ALA A 177 2.43 -6.73 -14.40
CA ALA A 177 1.08 -7.13 -14.87
C ALA A 177 1.08 -8.40 -15.74
N GLY A 178 2.08 -8.55 -16.62
CA GLY A 178 2.21 -9.74 -17.47
C GLY A 178 2.49 -11.04 -16.70
N ALA A 179 3.18 -10.98 -15.57
CA ALA A 179 3.52 -12.13 -14.73
C ALA A 179 2.45 -12.43 -13.66
N VAL A 180 1.75 -11.41 -13.16
CA VAL A 180 0.64 -11.57 -12.21
C VAL A 180 -0.58 -12.17 -12.88
N GLY A 181 -0.93 -11.67 -14.08
CA GLY A 181 -2.11 -12.08 -14.82
C GLY A 181 -3.39 -11.29 -14.48
N PRO A 182 -4.55 -11.72 -15.01
CA PRO A 182 -5.85 -11.10 -14.71
C PRO A 182 -6.17 -11.16 -13.22
N CYS A 183 -6.74 -10.08 -12.69
CA CYS A 183 -7.09 -10.02 -11.28
C CYS A 183 -8.42 -10.74 -11.03
N GLU A 184 -8.40 -11.86 -10.30
CA GLU A 184 -9.59 -12.65 -10.01
C GLU A 184 -10.52 -12.00 -8.96
N GLY A 185 -10.02 -11.10 -8.12
CA GLY A 185 -10.75 -10.46 -7.01
C GLY A 185 -11.42 -9.12 -7.34
N LEU A 186 -11.59 -8.78 -8.63
CA LEU A 186 -11.93 -7.43 -9.06
C LEU A 186 -13.33 -6.96 -8.63
N GLU A 187 -14.32 -7.86 -8.66
CA GLU A 187 -15.68 -7.57 -8.19
C GLU A 187 -15.69 -7.20 -6.70
N HIS A 188 -14.88 -7.90 -5.91
CA HIS A 188 -14.76 -7.60 -4.49
C HIS A 188 -14.07 -6.26 -4.25
N LEU A 189 -13.01 -5.93 -4.99
CA LEU A 189 -12.37 -4.60 -4.91
C LEU A 189 -13.34 -3.47 -5.25
N LEU A 190 -14.21 -3.67 -6.24
CA LEU A 190 -15.28 -2.71 -6.58
C LEU A 190 -16.31 -2.58 -5.47
N ARG A 191 -16.69 -3.69 -4.83
CA ARG A 191 -17.59 -3.68 -3.67
C ARG A 191 -16.99 -2.96 -2.47
N ILE A 192 -15.70 -3.17 -2.18
CA ILE A 192 -14.98 -2.40 -1.15
C ILE A 192 -15.00 -0.92 -1.53
N LEU A 193 -14.73 -0.58 -2.79
CA LEU A 193 -14.71 0.79 -3.27
C LEU A 193 -16.07 1.49 -3.08
N ASP A 194 -17.17 0.80 -3.39
CA ASP A 194 -18.55 1.29 -3.24
C ASP A 194 -18.90 1.58 -1.76
N HIS A 195 -18.54 0.67 -0.85
CA HIS A 195 -18.88 0.82 0.57
C HIS A 195 -17.88 1.69 1.36
N THR A 196 -16.72 2.02 0.78
CA THR A 196 -15.70 2.81 1.48
C THR A 196 -16.04 4.30 1.49
N THR A 197 -16.45 4.81 2.65
CA THR A 197 -16.67 6.25 2.89
C THR A 197 -15.37 7.02 3.15
N ARG A 198 -14.29 6.33 3.52
CA ARG A 198 -13.00 6.95 3.85
C ARG A 198 -12.24 7.39 2.59
N ARG A 199 -12.08 8.71 2.44
CA ARG A 199 -11.36 9.35 1.32
C ARG A 199 -9.97 8.76 1.02
N PRO A 200 -9.07 8.52 1.99
CA PRO A 200 -7.72 8.03 1.67
C PRO A 200 -7.74 6.61 1.12
N VAL A 201 -8.48 5.68 1.72
CA VAL A 201 -8.60 4.30 1.23
C VAL A 201 -9.23 4.28 -0.16
N ARG A 202 -10.34 5.03 -0.35
CA ARG A 202 -11.01 5.17 -1.64
C ARG A 202 -10.07 5.67 -2.73
N ASN A 203 -9.28 6.72 -2.46
CA ASN A 203 -8.32 7.26 -3.44
C ASN A 203 -7.27 6.21 -3.83
N HIS A 204 -6.75 5.43 -2.88
CA HIS A 204 -5.78 4.38 -3.18
C HIS A 204 -6.41 3.19 -3.91
N LEU A 205 -7.65 2.83 -3.62
CA LEU A 205 -8.40 1.83 -4.39
C LEU A 205 -8.60 2.29 -5.84
N LEU A 206 -8.96 3.57 -6.06
CA LEU A 206 -9.06 4.13 -7.41
C LEU A 206 -7.71 4.08 -8.15
N LEU A 207 -6.59 4.36 -7.46
CA LEU A 207 -5.25 4.22 -8.03
C LEU A 207 -4.91 2.76 -8.36
N LEU A 208 -5.33 1.79 -7.53
CA LEU A 208 -5.20 0.37 -7.83
C LEU A 208 -6.03 -0.02 -9.05
N MET A 209 -7.29 0.43 -9.14
CA MET A 209 -8.14 0.20 -10.31
C MET A 209 -7.52 0.77 -11.58
N ALA A 210 -6.97 1.99 -11.51
CA ALA A 210 -6.22 2.58 -12.61
C ALA A 210 -4.99 1.72 -13.01
N ALA A 211 -4.24 1.20 -12.03
CA ALA A 211 -3.10 0.33 -12.31
C ALA A 211 -3.51 -1.02 -12.96
N LEU A 212 -4.66 -1.57 -12.58
CA LEU A 212 -5.21 -2.81 -13.15
C LEU A 212 -5.70 -2.64 -14.60
N LEU A 213 -6.21 -1.45 -14.94
CA LEU A 213 -6.69 -1.11 -16.28
C LEU A 213 -5.60 -0.55 -17.19
N GLN A 214 -4.57 0.08 -16.62
CA GLN A 214 -3.47 0.73 -17.34
C GLN A 214 -2.12 0.36 -16.72
N PRO A 215 -1.65 -0.89 -16.89
CA PRO A 215 -0.33 -1.28 -16.41
C PRO A 215 0.76 -0.54 -17.20
N ARG A 216 1.79 0.00 -16.52
CA ARG A 216 2.99 0.59 -17.17
C ARG A 216 4.15 -0.42 -17.26
N SER A 217 3.87 -1.72 -17.17
CA SER A 217 4.91 -2.75 -17.16
C SER A 217 5.68 -2.73 -18.48
N ALA A 218 6.98 -2.46 -18.42
CA ALA A 218 7.86 -2.55 -19.59
C ALA A 218 8.09 -4.02 -20.03
N GLN A 219 7.99 -4.96 -19.08
CA GLN A 219 8.13 -6.39 -19.33
C GLN A 219 6.83 -7.01 -19.84
N HIS A 220 6.94 -7.89 -20.84
CA HIS A 220 5.81 -8.63 -21.43
C HIS A 220 4.63 -7.73 -21.87
N LEU A 221 4.92 -6.64 -22.57
CA LEU A 221 3.93 -5.63 -22.99
C LEU A 221 2.65 -6.23 -23.62
N GLN A 222 2.79 -7.19 -24.53
CA GLN A 222 1.63 -7.84 -25.17
C GLN A 222 0.76 -8.60 -24.16
N GLN A 223 1.38 -9.31 -23.20
CA GLN A 223 0.65 -10.03 -22.18
C GLN A 223 -0.02 -9.06 -21.21
N ALA A 224 0.68 -8.01 -20.79
CA ALA A 224 0.14 -6.95 -19.95
C ALA A 224 -1.09 -6.27 -20.60
N GLN A 225 -1.05 -6.00 -21.91
CA GLN A 225 -2.19 -5.44 -22.65
C GLN A 225 -3.38 -6.41 -22.71
N ARG A 226 -3.15 -7.70 -22.93
CA ARG A 226 -4.23 -8.72 -22.91
C ARG A 226 -4.89 -8.79 -21.54
N VAL A 227 -4.07 -8.81 -20.50
CA VAL A 227 -4.50 -8.83 -19.11
C VAL A 227 -5.30 -7.56 -18.75
N ALA A 228 -4.83 -6.38 -19.16
CA ALA A 228 -5.54 -5.12 -18.94
C ALA A 228 -6.92 -5.12 -19.61
N ARG A 229 -7.03 -5.66 -20.84
CA ARG A 229 -8.33 -5.82 -21.53
C ARG A 229 -9.24 -6.79 -20.79
N ALA A 230 -8.72 -7.93 -20.32
CA ALA A 230 -9.49 -8.89 -19.54
C ALA A 230 -10.03 -8.27 -18.24
N ASN A 231 -9.19 -7.52 -17.53
CA ASN A 231 -9.62 -6.75 -16.35
C ASN A 231 -10.70 -5.73 -16.72
N GLY A 232 -10.55 -5.01 -17.84
CA GLY A 232 -11.56 -4.06 -18.32
C GLY A 232 -12.94 -4.68 -18.52
N TYR A 233 -12.99 -5.86 -19.16
CA TYR A 233 -14.25 -6.61 -19.28
C TYR A 233 -14.79 -7.05 -17.92
N ALA A 234 -13.94 -7.51 -17.01
CA ALA A 234 -14.36 -7.89 -15.67
C ALA A 234 -14.91 -6.69 -14.87
N VAL A 235 -14.31 -5.51 -14.96
CA VAL A 235 -14.83 -4.27 -14.34
C VAL A 235 -16.20 -3.93 -14.90
N HIS A 236 -16.33 -3.97 -16.23
CA HIS A 236 -17.60 -3.65 -16.88
C HIS A 236 -18.71 -4.62 -16.48
N ASN A 237 -18.43 -5.93 -16.51
CA ASN A 237 -19.40 -6.96 -16.15
C ASN A 237 -19.84 -6.90 -14.68
N ALA A 238 -18.97 -6.38 -13.80
CA ALA A 238 -19.27 -6.19 -12.38
C ALA A 238 -19.98 -4.84 -12.08
N GLY A 239 -20.40 -4.08 -13.11
CA GLY A 239 -21.03 -2.77 -12.92
C GLY A 239 -20.06 -1.66 -12.51
N GLY A 240 -18.75 -1.90 -12.56
CA GLY A 240 -17.74 -0.95 -12.10
C GLY A 240 -17.67 0.33 -12.94
N THR A 241 -18.11 0.30 -14.20
CA THR A 241 -18.17 1.52 -15.03
C THR A 241 -19.21 2.51 -14.54
N GLU A 242 -20.38 2.02 -14.09
CA GLU A 242 -21.45 2.87 -13.53
C GLU A 242 -20.97 3.49 -12.21
N LEU A 243 -20.45 2.64 -11.31
CA LEU A 243 -19.87 3.07 -10.03
C LEU A 243 -18.82 4.19 -10.19
N LEU A 244 -17.87 4.02 -11.13
CA LEU A 244 -16.82 5.00 -11.35
C LEU A 244 -17.35 6.32 -11.93
N VAL A 245 -18.36 6.27 -12.80
CA VAL A 245 -19.02 7.47 -13.35
C VAL A 245 -19.78 8.22 -12.25
N ASP A 246 -20.56 7.51 -11.44
CA ASP A 246 -21.31 8.09 -10.33
C ASP A 246 -20.37 8.76 -9.31
N MET A 247 -19.24 8.10 -8.98
CA MET A 247 -18.21 8.67 -8.11
C MET A 247 -17.55 9.90 -8.72
N ALA A 248 -17.30 9.91 -10.04
CA ALA A 248 -16.71 11.06 -10.72
C ALA A 248 -17.69 12.25 -10.79
N ALA A 249 -18.97 11.99 -11.04
CA ALA A 249 -20.04 12.99 -11.02
C ALA A 249 -20.18 13.61 -9.61
N ALA A 250 -20.29 12.77 -8.58
CA ALA A 250 -20.34 13.21 -7.19
C ALA A 250 -19.09 14.02 -6.78
N ALA A 251 -17.90 13.64 -7.25
CA ALA A 251 -16.67 14.39 -7.01
C ALA A 251 -16.68 15.76 -7.71
N HIS A 252 -17.22 15.85 -8.93
CA HIS A 252 -17.32 17.11 -9.67
C HIS A 252 -18.31 18.07 -9.00
N GLU A 253 -19.49 17.58 -8.61
CA GLU A 253 -20.50 18.36 -7.86
C GLU A 253 -19.95 18.89 -6.53
N CYS A 254 -19.08 18.13 -5.84
CA CYS A 254 -18.43 18.57 -4.60
C CYS A 254 -17.23 19.50 -4.82
N THR A 255 -16.65 19.52 -6.03
CA THR A 255 -15.47 20.34 -6.34
C THR A 255 -15.88 21.75 -6.78
N GLU A 256 -17.10 21.94 -7.29
CA GLU A 256 -17.72 23.24 -7.52
C GLU A 256 -18.07 23.91 -6.18
N PRO A 257 -17.27 24.86 -5.64
CA PRO A 257 -17.55 25.49 -4.38
C PRO A 257 -18.27 26.80 -4.63
N SER A 258 -19.48 26.95 -4.05
CA SER A 258 -19.80 28.10 -3.19
C SER A 258 -19.50 29.53 -3.69
N THR A 259 -19.36 29.77 -5.00
CA THR A 259 -19.26 31.12 -5.59
C THR A 259 -20.63 31.78 -5.73
N ALA A 260 -21.71 31.01 -5.57
CA ALA A 260 -23.08 31.51 -5.54
C ALA A 260 -23.60 31.87 -4.13
N ALA A 261 -22.85 31.56 -3.06
CA ALA A 261 -23.27 31.83 -1.67
C ALA A 261 -22.68 33.14 -1.10
N GLY A 262 -22.29 34.09 -1.96
CA GLY A 262 -21.80 35.43 -1.62
C GLY A 262 -22.72 36.58 -2.04
N GLY A 263 -24.01 36.30 -2.24
CA GLY A 263 -25.02 37.28 -2.68
C GLY A 263 -26.27 37.25 -1.83
N THR A 264 -26.14 37.37 -0.50
CA THR A 264 -27.27 37.70 0.35
C THR A 264 -27.76 39.09 -0.03
N ASN A 265 -28.85 39.14 -0.80
CA ASN A 265 -29.66 40.33 -1.01
C ASN A 265 -30.06 40.91 0.35
N GLN A 266 -29.33 41.94 0.81
CA GLN A 266 -29.88 42.88 1.77
C GLN A 266 -30.83 43.79 1.01
N THR A 267 -32.11 43.47 1.10
CA THR A 267 -33.22 44.37 0.78
C THR A 267 -33.17 45.56 1.72
N THR A 268 -32.48 46.63 1.33
CA THR A 268 -32.60 47.93 1.99
C THR A 268 -33.76 48.68 1.35
N THR A 269 -34.93 48.56 1.98
CA THR A 269 -36.10 49.40 1.73
C THR A 269 -35.75 50.85 2.10
N ILE A 270 -35.60 51.74 1.12
CA ILE A 270 -35.52 53.19 1.36
C ILE A 270 -36.73 53.85 0.71
N HIS A 271 -37.69 54.24 1.56
CA HIS A 271 -38.67 55.26 1.25
C HIS A 271 -38.01 56.65 1.40
N SER A 272 -38.00 57.45 0.33
CA SER A 272 -38.18 58.90 0.44
C SER A 272 -38.59 59.53 -0.89
N HIS A 273 -39.67 60.31 -0.81
CA HIS A 273 -40.16 61.23 -1.84
C HIS A 273 -39.22 62.43 -1.99
N GLY A 274 -39.09 62.91 -3.23
CA GLY A 274 -39.17 64.34 -3.54
C GLY A 274 -37.88 65.18 -3.62
N ALA A 275 -37.52 65.51 -4.87
CA ALA A 275 -37.28 66.88 -5.36
C ALA A 275 -35.83 67.41 -5.56
N HIS A 276 -35.57 67.69 -6.85
CA HIS A 276 -34.81 68.79 -7.48
C HIS A 276 -33.26 68.92 -7.39
N SER A 277 -32.68 68.74 -8.58
CA SER A 277 -31.80 69.68 -9.32
C SER A 277 -30.26 69.48 -9.35
N ALA A 278 -29.80 69.44 -10.61
CA ALA A 278 -28.55 69.97 -11.20
C ALA A 278 -27.18 69.39 -10.79
N GLY A 279 -26.41 68.98 -11.81
CA GLY A 279 -24.93 69.04 -11.77
C GLY A 279 -24.17 67.94 -12.53
N SER A 280 -23.74 68.28 -13.76
CA SER A 280 -22.62 67.80 -14.60
C SER A 280 -21.66 66.68 -14.15
N GLY A 281 -21.25 65.88 -15.14
CA GLY A 281 -19.93 65.20 -15.23
C GLY A 281 -20.04 63.72 -15.63
N ALA A 282 -20.09 63.37 -16.93
CA ALA A 282 -18.95 63.01 -17.79
C ALA A 282 -18.25 61.67 -17.46
N THR A 283 -17.93 60.90 -18.53
CA THR A 283 -17.10 59.67 -18.67
C THR A 283 -17.89 58.34 -18.65
N ALA A 284 -18.17 57.71 -19.80
CA ALA A 284 -17.33 57.00 -20.78
C ALA A 284 -17.26 55.47 -20.52
N LEU A 285 -17.97 54.71 -21.36
CA LEU A 285 -17.80 53.28 -21.64
C LEU A 285 -16.40 53.04 -22.29
N PRO A 286 -15.79 51.86 -22.12
CA PRO A 286 -16.03 50.72 -23.03
C PRO A 286 -16.05 49.38 -22.26
N GLY A 287 -16.44 48.21 -22.78
CA GLY A 287 -16.60 47.73 -24.14
C GLY A 287 -16.31 46.22 -24.08
N THR A 288 -17.34 45.42 -24.31
CA THR A 288 -17.29 43.97 -24.44
C THR A 288 -16.45 43.56 -25.65
N VAL A 289 -15.53 42.60 -25.49
CA VAL A 289 -15.07 41.75 -26.60
C VAL A 289 -14.92 40.31 -26.12
N MET A 290 -15.72 39.43 -26.71
CA MET A 290 -15.58 37.97 -26.68
C MET A 290 -14.54 37.49 -27.70
N SER A 291 -14.28 36.19 -27.63
CA SER A 291 -13.64 35.29 -28.62
C SER A 291 -12.11 35.23 -28.57
N SER A 292 -11.46 34.11 -28.85
CA SER A 292 -11.82 32.69 -28.99
C SER A 292 -10.52 31.98 -29.41
N ALA A 293 -10.30 30.79 -28.84
CA ALA A 293 -9.69 29.59 -29.41
C ALA A 293 -8.40 29.62 -30.26
N ALA A 294 -7.59 28.61 -29.95
CA ALA A 294 -7.08 27.58 -30.86
C ALA A 294 -5.56 27.56 -31.17
N HIS A 295 -4.97 26.45 -30.72
CA HIS A 295 -4.17 25.48 -31.48
C HIS A 295 -2.90 25.94 -32.23
N GLY A 296 -1.81 25.22 -31.96
CA GLY A 296 -0.65 25.18 -32.86
C GLY A 296 0.56 24.46 -32.27
N ALA A 297 0.46 23.14 -32.08
CA ALA A 297 1.62 22.26 -31.94
C ALA A 297 2.23 22.03 -33.33
N ALA A 298 3.56 22.11 -33.45
CA ALA A 298 4.31 21.51 -34.54
C ALA A 298 5.72 21.14 -34.04
N ILE A 299 5.91 19.84 -33.86
CA ILE A 299 7.15 19.11 -33.71
C ILE A 299 7.45 18.51 -35.08
N ASP A 300 8.64 18.75 -35.64
CA ASP A 300 9.17 17.89 -36.71
C ASP A 300 10.68 18.06 -36.82
N GLY A 301 11.39 16.93 -36.93
CA GLY A 301 12.84 16.87 -37.00
C GLY A 301 13.39 15.45 -36.93
N VAL A 302 12.85 14.53 -37.74
CA VAL A 302 13.43 13.21 -38.02
C VAL A 302 14.44 13.36 -39.16
N THR A 303 15.66 12.90 -38.98
CA THR A 303 16.59 12.63 -40.10
C THR A 303 17.53 11.48 -39.74
N MET A 304 17.33 10.32 -40.35
CA MET A 304 18.34 9.34 -40.76
C MET A 304 17.66 8.34 -41.71
N PRO A 305 18.26 8.04 -42.87
CA PRO A 305 18.70 6.66 -43.05
C PRO A 305 20.02 6.53 -43.84
N GLY A 306 20.76 5.45 -43.58
CA GLY A 306 21.96 5.11 -44.34
C GLY A 306 22.54 3.76 -43.94
N LEU A 307 21.89 2.68 -44.37
CA LEU A 307 22.46 1.32 -44.44
C LEU A 307 23.50 1.26 -45.55
N THR A 308 24.72 0.78 -45.28
CA THR A 308 25.51 0.02 -46.26
C THR A 308 26.29 -1.10 -45.59
N SER A 309 26.32 -2.24 -46.29
CA SER A 309 26.91 -3.51 -45.94
C SER A 309 28.38 -3.64 -46.36
N ALA A 310 29.12 -4.49 -45.65
CA ALA A 310 30.27 -5.34 -46.06
C ALA A 310 31.14 -5.53 -44.80
N GLY A 311 31.70 -6.67 -44.43
CA GLY A 311 31.97 -7.93 -45.10
C GLY A 311 33.30 -8.48 -44.54
N ALA A 312 33.33 -9.79 -44.28
CA ALA A 312 34.51 -10.67 -44.25
C ALA A 312 35.55 -10.62 -43.08
N GLY A 313 35.90 -11.83 -42.63
CA GLY A 313 37.19 -12.23 -42.04
C GLY A 313 37.25 -12.15 -40.51
N GLY A 314 37.74 -13.13 -39.76
CA GLY A 314 38.51 -14.32 -40.08
C GLY A 314 38.96 -14.98 -38.76
N LEU A 315 39.36 -16.24 -38.87
CA LEU A 315 39.83 -17.14 -37.82
C LEU A 315 41.00 -16.60 -37.00
N GLY A 316 41.09 -17.06 -35.74
CA GLY A 316 42.22 -16.88 -34.82
C GLY A 316 41.85 -17.22 -33.40
#